data_AF-A0A2V9A7G7-F1
#
_entry.id   AF-A0A2V9A7G7-F1
#
_cell.length_a   1.000
_cell.length_b   1.000
_cell.length_c   1.000
_cell.angle_alpha   90.00
_cell.angle_beta   90.00
_cell.angle_gamma   90.00
#
_symmetry.space_group_name_H-M   'P 1'
#
loop_
_entity.id
_entity.type
_entity.pdbx_description
1 polymer ?
#
loop_
_entity_poly.entity_id
_entity_poly.type
_entity_poly.pdbx_seq_one_letter_code
_entity_poly.pdbx_strand_id
1 'polypeptide(L)' 'MTQYLAVGEGLVAVTGDHVAIVTDIAVAAANIDEARAAEARQRAGARLREKLSSEEVASVNASITRSLAQLYIKRHR' A
#
# COMPACT_ATOMS: atom_id res chain seq x y z
N MET A 1 19.41 -7.33 14.59
CA MET A 1 19.11 -5.94 14.17
C MET A 1 18.11 -6.05 13.02
N THR A 2 16.91 -5.51 13.16
CA THR A 2 15.83 -5.67 12.17
C THR A 2 15.80 -4.45 11.27
N GLN A 3 15.67 -4.65 9.96
CA GLN A 3 15.59 -3.58 8.97
C GLN A 3 14.23 -3.61 8.28
N TYR A 4 13.72 -2.42 7.94
CA TYR A 4 12.41 -2.24 7.30
C TYR A 4 12.56 -1.45 6.01
N LEU A 5 11.92 -1.94 4.96
CA LEU A 5 11.93 -1.36 3.62
C LEU A 5 10.49 -1.28 3.11
N ALA A 6 10.08 -0.11 2.66
CA ALA A 6 8.84 0.06 1.92
C ALA A 6 9.12 -0.26 0.45
N VAL A 7 8.37 -1.22 -0.11
CA VAL A 7 8.48 -1.62 -1.52
C VAL A 7 7.17 -1.31 -2.25
N GLY A 8 7.30 -0.88 -3.50
CA GLY A 8 6.19 -0.63 -4.41
C GLY A 8 5.65 -1.92 -5.01
N GLU A 9 4.96 -1.79 -6.15
CA GLU A 9 4.54 -2.96 -6.92
C GLU A 9 5.76 -3.60 -7.60
N GLY A 10 5.74 -4.92 -7.78
CA GLY A 10 6.89 -5.61 -8.34
C GLY A 10 6.78 -7.12 -8.35
N LEU A 11 7.90 -7.75 -8.65
CA LEU A 11 8.07 -9.20 -8.74
C LEU A 11 9.07 -9.66 -7.68
N VAL A 12 8.79 -10.84 -7.10
CA VAL A 12 9.71 -11.51 -6.19
C VAL A 12 10.12 -12.85 -6.77
N ALA A 13 11.42 -13.12 -6.74
CA ALA A 13 12.00 -14.42 -7.01
C ALA A 13 12.62 -14.96 -5.71
N VAL A 14 12.18 -16.14 -5.30
CA VAL A 14 12.67 -16.83 -4.11
C VAL A 14 13.36 -18.11 -4.56
N THR A 15 14.63 -18.26 -4.19
CA THR A 15 15.41 -19.49 -4.40
C THR A 15 15.76 -20.10 -3.04
N GLY A 16 16.42 -21.26 -3.04
CA GLY A 16 16.85 -21.90 -1.79
C GLY A 16 17.93 -21.13 -1.03
N ASP A 17 18.66 -20.24 -1.71
CA ASP A 17 19.84 -19.53 -1.20
C ASP A 17 19.67 -18.00 -1.16
N HIS A 18 18.75 -17.41 -1.93
CA HIS A 18 18.55 -15.97 -1.96
C HIS A 18 17.11 -15.56 -2.30
N VAL A 19 16.83 -14.28 -2.07
CA VAL A 19 15.57 -13.61 -2.44
C VAL A 19 15.91 -12.36 -3.22
N ALA A 20 15.33 -12.22 -4.41
CA ALA A 20 15.44 -11.02 -5.24
C ALA A 20 14.07 -10.36 -5.38
N ILE A 21 14.02 -9.05 -5.13
CA ILE A 21 12.81 -8.23 -5.29
C ILE A 21 13.12 -7.17 -6.35
N VAL A 22 12.35 -7.18 -7.43
CA VAL A 22 12.42 -6.16 -8.48
C VAL A 22 11.15 -5.32 -8.38
N THR A 23 11.30 -4.05 -8.07
CA THR A 23 10.20 -3.11 -7.84
C THR A 23 10.58 -1.74 -8.38
N ASP A 24 9.57 -0.96 -8.73
CA ASP A 24 9.70 0.43 -9.13
C ASP A 24 10.15 1.35 -7.98
N ILE A 25 9.83 0.97 -6.73
CA ILE A 25 10.13 1.76 -5.54
C ILE A 25 10.64 0.86 -4.41
N ALA A 26 11.79 1.21 -3.83
CA ALA A 26 12.33 0.59 -2.62
C ALA A 26 12.97 1.65 -1.71
N VAL A 27 12.32 1.97 -0.58
CA VAL A 27 12.73 3.07 0.31
C VAL A 27 12.94 2.55 1.73
N ALA A 28 14.14 2.80 2.28
CA ALA A 28 14.46 2.45 3.67
C ALA A 28 13.60 3.26 4.63
N ALA A 29 13.14 2.63 5.74
CA ALA A 29 12.28 3.30 6.72
C ALA A 29 12.87 4.61 7.27
N ALA A 30 14.20 4.69 7.42
CA ALA A 30 14.88 5.90 7.88
C ALA A 30 14.79 7.09 6.89
N ASN A 31 14.45 6.83 5.63
CA ASN A 31 14.40 7.83 4.56
C ASN A 31 12.96 8.23 4.21
N ILE A 32 11.95 7.74 4.94
CA ILE A 32 10.54 8.07 4.70
C ILE A 32 10.20 9.38 5.43
N ASP A 33 9.87 10.42 4.66
CA ASP A 33 9.31 11.67 5.19
C ASP A 33 7.79 11.49 5.43
N GLU A 34 7.45 11.19 6.68
CA GLU A 34 6.08 10.90 7.13
C GLU A 34 5.13 12.08 6.92
N ALA A 35 5.60 13.31 7.12
CA ALA A 35 4.79 14.52 6.98
C ALA A 35 4.39 14.72 5.50
N ARG A 36 5.36 14.59 4.59
CA ARG A 36 5.12 14.69 3.15
C ARG A 36 4.18 13.59 2.63
N ALA A 37 4.30 12.37 3.17
CA ALA A 37 3.43 11.25 2.84
C ALA A 37 1.98 11.49 3.31
N ALA A 38 1.79 12.03 4.51
CA ALA A 38 0.47 12.35 5.05
C ALA A 38 -0.24 13.44 4.24
N GLU A 39 0.46 14.51 3.86
CA GLU A 39 -0.10 15.57 3.01
C GLU A 39 -0.49 15.06 1.61
N ALA A 40 0.32 14.19 1.01
CA ALA A 40 0.01 13.58 -0.28
C ALA A 40 -1.29 12.75 -0.21
N ARG A 41 -1.47 11.99 0.88
CA ARG A 41 -2.70 11.24 1.15
C ARG A 41 -3.91 12.17 1.31
N GLN A 42 -3.76 13.28 2.03
CA GLN A 42 -4.84 14.24 2.24
C GLN A 42 -5.29 14.89 0.91
N ARG A 43 -4.34 15.28 0.06
CA ARG A 43 -4.62 15.84 -1.28
C ARG A 43 -5.31 14.83 -2.20
N ALA A 44 -4.86 13.57 -2.21
CA ALA A 44 -5.49 12.50 -2.98
C ALA A 44 -6.94 12.26 -2.50
N GLY A 45 -7.17 12.22 -1.19
CA GLY A 45 -8.52 12.07 -0.62
C GLY A 45 -9.45 13.26 -0.86
N ALA A 46 -8.92 14.47 -1.02
CA ALA A 46 -9.72 15.63 -1.43
C ALA A 46 -10.18 15.51 -2.89
N ARG A 47 -9.28 15.10 -3.81
CA ARG A 47 -9.61 14.90 -5.22
C ARG A 47 -10.65 13.80 -5.46
N LEU A 48 -10.56 12.71 -4.70
CA LEU A 48 -11.52 11.60 -4.75
C LEU A 48 -12.94 11.99 -4.30
N ARG A 49 -13.12 13.13 -3.61
CA ARG A 49 -14.45 13.60 -3.19
C ARG A 49 -15.13 14.51 -4.21
N GLU A 50 -14.39 15.09 -5.15
CA GLU A 50 -14.94 16.10 -6.07
C GLU A 50 -15.45 15.55 -7.41
N LYS A 51 -15.08 14.34 -7.83
CA LYS A 51 -15.70 13.63 -8.96
C LYS A 51 -15.48 12.14 -8.77
N LEU A 52 -16.52 11.30 -8.83
CA LEU A 52 -16.31 9.87 -9.08
C LEU A 52 -17.26 9.33 -10.16
N SER A 53 -16.67 8.82 -11.23
CA SER A 53 -17.29 7.95 -12.23
C SER A 53 -17.58 6.57 -11.62
N SER A 54 -18.42 5.75 -12.26
CA SER A 54 -18.79 4.39 -11.81
C SER A 54 -17.57 3.48 -11.53
N GLU A 55 -16.46 3.73 -12.20
CA GLU A 55 -15.19 3.01 -12.07
C GLU A 55 -14.46 3.33 -10.76
N GLU A 56 -14.54 4.58 -10.30
CA GLU A 56 -13.93 5.00 -9.05
C GLU A 56 -14.75 4.54 -7.83
N VAL A 57 -16.08 4.43 -7.98
CA VAL A 57 -16.96 3.76 -7.01
C VAL A 57 -16.59 2.28 -6.88
N ALA A 58 -16.25 1.60 -7.98
CA ALA A 58 -15.82 0.20 -7.96
C ALA A 58 -14.49 0.01 -7.21
N SER A 59 -13.51 0.90 -7.43
CA SER A 59 -12.23 0.90 -6.71
C SER A 59 -12.39 1.15 -5.20
N VAL A 60 -13.27 2.09 -4.83
CA VAL A 60 -13.60 2.35 -3.42
C VAL A 60 -14.28 1.15 -2.77
N ASN A 61 -15.24 0.51 -3.44
CA ASN A 61 -15.90 -0.70 -2.94
C ASN A 61 -14.94 -1.90 -2.82
N ALA A 62 -13.99 -2.04 -3.75
CA ALA A 62 -12.94 -3.05 -3.66
C ALA A 62 -12.04 -2.82 -2.44
N SER A 63 -11.68 -1.56 -2.17
CA SER A 63 -10.90 -1.17 -0.98
C SER A 63 -11.65 -1.45 0.32
N ILE A 64 -12.95 -1.15 0.38
CA ILE A 64 -13.81 -1.45 1.54
C ILE A 64 -13.86 -2.96 1.80
N THR A 65 -14.05 -3.75 0.75
CA THR A 65 -14.10 -5.22 0.83
C THR A 65 -12.77 -5.79 1.34
N ARG A 66 -11.65 -5.24 0.88
CA ARG A 66 -10.31 -5.65 1.31
C ARG A 66 -10.05 -5.33 2.78
N SER A 67 -10.48 -4.15 3.24
CA SER A 67 -10.38 -3.79 4.66
C SER A 67 -11.27 -4.66 5.56
N LEU A 68 -12.47 -5.04 5.10
CA LEU A 68 -13.33 -5.99 5.81
C LEU A 68 -12.70 -7.38 5.91
N ALA A 69 -12.07 -7.86 4.83
CA ALA A 69 -11.34 -9.13 4.84
C ALA A 69 -10.16 -9.11 5.84
N GLN A 70 -9.41 -8.01 5.90
CA GLN A 70 -8.32 -7.83 6.88
C GLN A 70 -8.83 -7.82 8.33
N LEU A 71 -9.99 -7.20 8.58
CA LEU A 71 -10.66 -7.21 9.89
C LEU A 71 -11.13 -8.62 10.29
N TYR A 72 -11.65 -9.39 9.34
CA TYR A 72 -12.12 -10.76 9.58
C TYR A 72 -10.96 -11.69 10.00
N ILE A 73 -9.82 -11.57 9.32
CA ILE A 73 -8.61 -12.35 9.63
C ILE A 73 -8.05 -11.99 11.02
N LYS A 74 -8.07 -10.70 11.39
CA LYS A 74 -7.63 -10.25 12.72
C LYS A 74 -8.53 -10.75 13.86
N ARG A 75 -9.81 -11.01 13.60
CA ARG A 75 -10.80 -11.51 14.58
C ARG A 75 -10.83 -13.04 14.70
N HIS A 76 -10.11 -13.76 13.85
CA HIS A 76 -9.91 -15.21 13.93
C HIS A 76 -8.52 -15.60 14.45
N ARG A 77 -7.82 -14.67 15.13
CA ARG A 77 -6.59 -14.90 15.88
C ARG A 77 -6.80 -14.64 17.36
#